data_AF-A0A8J8A3G0-F1
#
_entry.id   AF-A0A8J8A3G0-F1
#
_cell.length_a   1.000
_cell.length_b   1.000
_cell.length_c   1.000
_cell.angle_alpha   90.00
_cell.angle_beta   90.00
_cell.angle_gamma   90.00
#
_symmetry.space_group_name_H-M   'P 1'
#
loop_
_entity.id
_entity.type
_entity.pdbx_description
1 polymer ?
#
loop_
_entity_poly.entity_id
_entity_poly.type
_entity_poly.pdbx_seq_one_letter_code
_entity_poly.pdbx_strand_id
1 'polypeptide(L)'
;MRRGQLFSMDALISIVLVIMILGTVSATSESLRSEIASMVGWYERANIADNMLDVLTKSPGEPEDWEIHAKDAQVIGLRSPDEPHTIDYEKLMALNSSLDDVKEKLMRLAEWKDFMIETFVSSFNISIEGRFPRVYIENMTFSNPNGNPPGINFEISGEPGNTAFTVSYVEIVREGRTYINNEICTLKNGNNIDLEEGDRVKFVLAQDVTLTAKRGNYEYVKELPSGTVVDIYITGEEVSNFKINFGGGSCPYSFKFSGKGNVVVTVSAYDNQTPKIKGEYTFASILETLDEPTYRWAVINGSIFKDQDIISNSMNNSPWINMERRIVTVGRLEYNLSAPPSAETPMVYGTLGNFLPDSAYFRVNVPDSGGNMSFVIISGPKTRGLFIYKEKPEENLKAVLIREDEKIVLYSGTTTSISIPVKDLFGDPQIGDTIGMWFYSLDGWNREEDVKIEFIHDLKWALKPRLDTTIIRLHVWDEP
;
A
#
# COMPACT_ATOMS: atom_id res chain seq x y z
N MET A 1 98.45 -57.26 18.40
CA MET A 1 97.57 -56.96 17.24
C MET A 1 96.29 -56.33 17.76
N ARG A 2 95.90 -55.17 17.20
CA ARG A 2 94.59 -54.52 17.39
C ARG A 2 93.47 -55.42 16.87
N ARG A 3 92.29 -55.43 17.53
CA ARG A 3 90.94 -55.34 16.91
C ARG A 3 89.82 -55.57 17.93
N GLY A 4 89.29 -54.46 18.44
CA GLY A 4 87.91 -54.35 18.90
C GLY A 4 87.29 -53.20 18.11
N GLN A 5 86.70 -53.51 16.96
CA GLN A 5 85.83 -52.62 16.19
C GLN A 5 84.63 -53.47 15.76
N LEU A 6 83.66 -53.56 16.67
CA LEU A 6 82.32 -54.04 16.39
C LEU A 6 81.50 -52.79 16.00
N PHE A 7 80.80 -52.89 14.87
CA PHE A 7 80.19 -51.84 14.03
C PHE A 7 81.12 -51.21 12.98
N SER A 8 80.96 -51.69 11.74
CA SER A 8 81.50 -51.04 10.54
C SER A 8 80.76 -49.72 10.29
N MET A 9 81.49 -48.75 9.75
CA MET A 9 80.99 -47.42 9.42
C MET A 9 79.70 -47.46 8.56
N ASP A 10 79.55 -48.47 7.70
CA ASP A 10 78.37 -48.69 6.87
C ASP A 10 77.09 -48.99 7.65
N ALA A 11 77.19 -49.69 8.79
CA ALA A 11 76.04 -49.97 9.64
C ALA A 11 75.52 -48.70 10.33
N LEU A 12 76.44 -47.80 10.73
CA LEU A 12 76.10 -46.49 11.29
C LEU A 12 75.44 -45.59 10.24
N ILE A 13 75.97 -45.53 9.02
CA ILE A 13 75.39 -44.75 7.92
C ILE A 13 74.00 -45.28 7.55
N SER A 14 73.81 -46.59 7.52
CA SER A 14 72.52 -47.22 7.24
C SER A 14 71.48 -46.89 8.30
N ILE A 15 71.85 -46.88 9.58
CA ILE A 15 70.94 -46.50 10.69
C ILE A 15 70.57 -45.02 10.59
N VAL A 16 71.53 -44.13 10.29
CA VAL A 16 71.26 -42.69 10.12
C VAL A 16 70.31 -42.44 8.94
N LEU A 17 70.51 -43.13 7.82
CA LEU A 17 69.62 -43.05 6.66
C LEU A 17 68.21 -43.54 7.01
N VAL A 18 68.09 -44.66 7.71
CA VAL A 18 66.78 -45.20 8.12
C VAL A 18 66.06 -44.23 9.06
N ILE A 19 66.77 -43.61 10.01
CA ILE A 19 66.19 -42.61 10.92
C ILE A 19 65.75 -41.35 10.16
N MET A 20 66.54 -40.87 9.19
CA MET A 20 66.15 -39.73 8.34
C MET A 20 64.93 -40.05 7.47
N ILE A 21 64.88 -41.25 6.88
CA ILE A 21 63.74 -41.69 6.06
C ILE A 21 62.49 -41.82 6.94
N LEU A 22 62.60 -42.42 8.13
CA LEU A 22 61.48 -42.49 9.08
C LEU A 22 61.01 -41.11 9.54
N GLY A 23 61.94 -40.19 9.83
CA GLY A 23 61.62 -38.82 10.20
C GLY A 23 60.93 -38.03 9.09
N THR A 24 61.41 -38.16 7.85
CA THR A 24 60.78 -37.49 6.68
C THR A 24 59.42 -38.09 6.33
N VAL A 25 59.26 -39.41 6.41
CA VAL A 25 57.96 -40.09 6.24
C VAL A 25 56.98 -39.66 7.32
N SER A 26 57.42 -39.58 8.59
CA SER A 26 56.57 -39.11 9.69
C SER A 26 56.14 -37.66 9.50
N ALA A 27 57.08 -36.76 9.19
CA ALA A 27 56.79 -35.34 8.96
C ALA A 27 55.86 -35.12 7.75
N THR A 28 56.08 -35.87 6.68
CA THR A 28 55.22 -35.80 5.48
C THR A 28 53.83 -36.38 5.76
N SER A 29 53.75 -37.45 6.54
CA SER A 29 52.47 -38.02 6.98
C SER A 29 51.67 -37.06 7.86
N GLU A 30 52.33 -36.33 8.76
CA GLU A 30 51.67 -35.30 9.58
C GLU A 30 51.21 -34.12 8.73
N SER A 31 52.03 -33.67 7.78
CA SER A 31 51.68 -32.60 6.83
C SER A 31 50.47 -32.99 5.99
N LEU A 32 50.46 -34.18 5.39
CA LEU A 32 49.32 -34.69 4.60
C LEU A 32 48.06 -34.84 5.45
N ARG A 33 48.18 -35.32 6.69
CA ARG A 33 47.03 -35.43 7.60
C ARG A 33 46.46 -34.04 7.92
N SER A 34 47.32 -33.04 8.12
CA SER A 34 46.92 -31.65 8.36
C SER A 34 46.21 -31.06 7.13
N GLU A 35 46.74 -31.29 5.93
CA GLU A 35 46.12 -30.84 4.67
C GLU A 35 44.78 -31.53 4.39
N ILE A 36 44.68 -32.84 4.64
CA ILE A 36 43.41 -33.56 4.49
C ILE A 36 42.39 -33.05 5.51
N ALA A 37 42.80 -32.83 6.76
CA ALA A 37 41.92 -32.27 7.79
C ALA A 37 41.47 -30.85 7.44
N SER A 38 42.35 -30.01 6.87
CA SER A 38 41.98 -28.67 6.43
C SER A 38 41.06 -28.69 5.20
N MET A 39 41.29 -29.58 4.22
CA MET A 39 40.41 -29.76 3.07
C MET A 39 39.02 -30.27 3.46
N VAL A 40 38.95 -31.24 4.39
CA VAL A 40 37.67 -31.73 4.92
C VAL A 40 36.94 -30.62 5.68
N GLY A 41 37.63 -29.89 6.56
CA GLY A 41 37.04 -28.76 7.27
C GLY A 41 36.58 -27.64 6.34
N TRP A 42 37.28 -27.41 5.22
CA TRP A 42 36.86 -26.45 4.20
C TRP A 42 35.61 -26.92 3.44
N TYR A 43 35.52 -28.22 3.14
CA TYR A 43 34.35 -28.82 2.48
C TYR A 43 33.10 -28.78 3.37
N GLU A 44 33.24 -29.04 4.67
CA GLU A 44 32.15 -28.91 5.64
C GLU A 44 31.65 -27.45 5.70
N ARG A 45 32.59 -26.49 5.83
CA ARG A 45 32.27 -25.05 5.84
C ARG A 45 31.58 -24.57 4.56
N ALA A 46 32.04 -25.02 3.40
CA ALA A 46 31.52 -24.58 2.10
C ALA A 46 30.02 -24.89 1.91
N ASN A 47 29.46 -25.87 2.62
CA ASN A 47 28.07 -26.28 2.46
C ASN A 47 27.13 -25.76 3.55
N ILE A 48 27.62 -25.09 4.60
CA ILE A 48 26.77 -24.63 5.72
C ILE A 48 25.68 -23.67 5.22
N ALA A 49 26.07 -22.65 4.45
CA ALA A 49 25.13 -21.66 3.93
C ALA A 49 24.11 -22.28 2.96
N ASP A 50 24.57 -23.21 2.12
CA ASP A 50 23.72 -23.90 1.14
C ASP A 50 22.68 -24.80 1.83
N ASN A 51 23.14 -25.63 2.78
CA ASN A 51 22.30 -26.52 3.58
C ASN A 51 21.28 -25.74 4.41
N MET A 52 21.71 -24.65 5.05
CA MET A 52 20.83 -23.81 5.85
C MET A 52 19.74 -23.17 4.99
N LEU A 53 20.09 -22.59 3.83
CA LEU A 53 19.10 -22.04 2.91
C LEU A 53 18.17 -23.11 2.32
N ASP A 54 18.68 -24.31 2.07
CA ASP A 54 17.87 -25.43 1.60
C ASP A 54 16.86 -25.88 2.65
N VAL A 55 17.25 -25.99 3.93
CA VAL A 55 16.31 -26.27 5.02
C VAL A 55 15.25 -25.16 5.11
N LEU A 56 15.68 -23.90 5.09
CA LEU A 56 14.78 -22.75 5.15
C LEU A 56 13.80 -22.71 3.97
N THR A 57 14.21 -23.05 2.76
CA THR A 57 13.37 -22.84 1.56
C THR A 57 12.65 -24.10 1.08
N LYS A 58 13.14 -25.29 1.43
CA LYS A 58 12.60 -26.58 0.96
C LYS A 58 11.84 -27.35 2.04
N SER A 59 11.89 -26.93 3.29
CA SER A 59 11.10 -27.52 4.39
C SER A 59 9.96 -26.60 4.81
N PRO A 60 8.79 -27.14 5.18
CA PRO A 60 7.76 -26.36 5.87
C PRO A 60 8.13 -26.05 7.33
N GLY A 61 9.17 -26.68 7.86
CA GLY A 61 9.52 -26.62 9.27
C GLY A 61 8.86 -27.76 10.07
N GLU A 62 9.19 -27.83 11.35
CA GLU A 62 8.59 -28.80 12.27
C GLU A 62 8.32 -28.11 13.61
N PRO A 63 7.06 -28.01 14.06
CA PRO A 63 5.84 -28.38 13.31
C PRO A 63 5.63 -27.52 12.06
N GLU A 64 4.74 -27.93 11.16
CA GLU A 64 4.50 -27.23 9.88
C GLU A 64 3.89 -25.83 10.07
N ASP A 65 3.28 -25.55 11.22
CA ASP A 65 2.60 -24.30 11.60
C ASP A 65 3.38 -23.50 12.67
N TRP A 66 4.71 -23.67 12.70
CA TRP A 66 5.57 -23.08 13.73
C TRP A 66 5.47 -21.55 13.82
N GLU A 67 5.02 -20.86 12.76
CA GLU A 67 4.79 -19.41 12.76
C GLU A 67 3.79 -18.95 13.81
N ILE A 68 2.84 -19.81 14.19
CA ILE A 68 1.87 -19.53 15.25
C ILE A 68 2.53 -19.61 16.64
N HIS A 69 3.47 -20.55 16.81
CA HIS A 69 4.15 -20.85 18.07
C HIS A 69 5.65 -21.06 17.88
N ALA A 70 6.36 -19.97 17.54
CA ALA A 70 7.78 -20.02 17.15
C ALA A 70 8.73 -20.65 18.19
N LYS A 71 8.35 -20.64 19.47
CA LYS A 71 9.11 -21.26 20.57
C LYS A 71 9.21 -22.78 20.45
N ASP A 72 8.14 -23.40 19.97
CA ASP A 72 7.98 -24.85 19.89
C ASP A 72 8.59 -25.43 18.60
N ALA A 73 9.08 -24.55 17.71
CA ALA A 73 9.74 -24.92 16.47
C ALA A 73 11.01 -25.74 16.76
N GLN A 74 11.08 -26.93 16.18
CA GLN A 74 12.27 -27.78 16.17
C GLN A 74 13.13 -27.49 14.94
N VAL A 75 12.48 -27.30 13.79
CA VAL A 75 13.10 -26.96 12.51
C VAL A 75 12.41 -25.75 11.92
N ILE A 76 13.19 -24.74 11.56
CA ILE A 76 12.68 -23.55 10.89
C ILE A 76 12.67 -23.80 9.39
N GLY A 77 11.48 -23.71 8.78
CA GLY A 77 11.30 -23.83 7.34
C GLY A 77 10.22 -22.87 6.88
N LEU A 78 10.39 -22.29 5.68
CA LEU A 78 9.53 -21.26 5.12
C LEU A 78 8.59 -21.81 4.06
N ARG A 79 8.72 -23.06 3.62
CA ARG A 79 7.87 -23.61 2.57
C ARG A 79 6.41 -23.63 3.01
N SER A 80 5.51 -23.24 2.12
CA SER A 80 4.08 -23.38 2.38
C SER A 80 3.70 -24.86 2.45
N PRO A 81 2.90 -25.29 3.45
CA PRO A 81 2.36 -26.64 3.49
C PRO A 81 1.31 -26.87 2.38
N ASP A 82 0.55 -25.83 2.04
CA ASP A 82 -0.53 -25.88 1.06
C ASP A 82 -0.03 -25.73 -0.39
N GLU A 83 1.04 -24.95 -0.59
CA GLU A 83 1.63 -24.68 -1.90
C GLU A 83 3.14 -25.03 -1.91
N PRO A 84 3.53 -26.29 -2.17
CA PRO A 84 4.92 -26.75 -2.02
C PRO A 84 5.96 -26.06 -2.94
N HIS A 85 5.50 -25.26 -3.89
CA HIS A 85 6.33 -24.51 -4.83
C HIS A 85 6.58 -23.06 -4.38
N THR A 86 5.98 -22.65 -3.26
CA THR A 86 6.09 -21.31 -2.69
C THR A 86 6.61 -21.38 -1.24
N ILE A 87 7.23 -20.27 -0.81
CA ILE A 87 7.39 -20.00 0.61
C ILE A 87 6.17 -19.23 1.13
N ASP A 88 5.86 -19.44 2.40
CA ASP A 88 4.77 -18.79 3.10
C ASP A 88 5.20 -17.42 3.62
N TYR A 89 4.43 -16.38 3.28
CA TYR A 89 4.71 -15.03 3.74
C TYR A 89 4.55 -14.89 5.27
N GLU A 90 3.60 -15.58 5.89
CA GLU A 90 3.39 -15.51 7.34
C GLU A 90 4.57 -16.11 8.09
N LYS A 91 5.13 -17.23 7.61
CA LYS A 91 6.37 -17.81 8.14
C LYS A 91 7.56 -16.87 7.99
N LEU A 92 7.65 -16.18 6.85
CA LEU A 92 8.70 -15.19 6.64
C LEU A 92 8.57 -14.02 7.62
N MET A 93 7.36 -13.52 7.89
CA MET A 93 7.14 -12.50 8.90
C MET A 93 7.48 -13.00 10.30
N ALA A 94 7.01 -14.20 10.66
CA ALA A 94 7.25 -14.82 11.96
C ALA A 94 8.74 -15.06 12.23
N LEU A 95 9.51 -15.45 11.21
CA LEU A 95 10.98 -15.56 11.29
C LEU A 95 11.59 -14.24 11.77
N ASN A 96 11.11 -13.11 11.24
CA ASN A 96 11.68 -11.79 11.51
C ASN A 96 11.14 -11.15 12.81
N SER A 97 9.91 -11.47 13.22
CA SER A 97 9.33 -10.96 14.48
C SER A 97 9.75 -11.77 15.71
N SER A 98 10.05 -13.06 15.54
CA SER A 98 10.26 -14.01 16.64
C SER A 98 11.71 -14.50 16.73
N LEU A 99 12.67 -13.64 16.35
CA LEU A 99 14.10 -13.99 16.23
C LEU A 99 14.68 -14.63 17.50
N ASP A 100 14.34 -14.12 18.69
CA ASP A 100 14.84 -14.68 19.95
C ASP A 100 14.40 -16.12 20.20
N ASP A 101 13.21 -16.49 19.73
CA ASP A 101 12.65 -17.83 19.91
C ASP A 101 13.28 -18.84 18.92
N VAL A 102 13.67 -18.38 17.74
CA VAL A 102 14.18 -19.22 16.65
C VAL A 102 15.71 -19.22 16.52
N LYS A 103 16.42 -18.24 17.10
CA LYS A 103 17.88 -18.06 16.91
C LYS A 103 18.70 -19.31 17.19
N GLU A 104 18.43 -20.03 18.28
CA GLU A 104 19.21 -21.21 18.66
C GLU A 104 19.06 -22.33 17.61
N LYS A 105 17.86 -22.46 17.04
CA LYS A 105 17.56 -23.46 16.01
C LYS A 105 18.28 -23.10 14.71
N LEU A 106 18.30 -21.82 14.36
CA LEU A 106 19.05 -21.31 13.20
C LEU A 106 20.56 -21.42 13.39
N MET A 107 21.06 -21.18 14.60
CA MET A 107 22.48 -21.40 14.93
C MET A 107 22.87 -22.87 14.79
N ARG A 108 22.00 -23.82 15.14
CA ARG A 108 22.26 -25.26 14.89
C ARG A 108 22.37 -25.56 13.40
N LEU A 109 21.55 -24.93 12.55
CA LEU A 109 21.66 -25.05 11.09
C LEU A 109 22.95 -24.41 10.55
N ALA A 110 23.40 -23.32 11.17
CA ALA A 110 24.67 -22.68 10.87
C ALA A 110 25.89 -23.36 11.54
N GLU A 111 25.73 -24.53 12.17
CA GLU A 111 26.78 -25.22 12.93
C GLU A 111 27.50 -24.32 13.97
N TRP A 112 26.72 -23.47 14.64
CA TRP A 112 27.17 -22.49 15.64
C TRP A 112 28.12 -21.41 15.08
N LYS A 113 28.15 -21.22 13.75
CA LYS A 113 28.82 -20.11 13.09
C LYS A 113 27.98 -18.85 13.13
N ASP A 114 28.66 -17.72 12.97
CA ASP A 114 28.00 -16.44 12.79
C ASP A 114 27.35 -16.40 11.41
N PHE A 115 26.18 -15.77 11.31
CA PHE A 115 25.47 -15.67 10.04
C PHE A 115 24.61 -14.42 9.95
N MET A 116 24.29 -14.00 8.72
CA MET A 116 23.40 -12.90 8.40
C MET A 116 22.38 -13.36 7.36
N ILE A 117 21.11 -13.09 7.62
CA ILE A 117 20.03 -13.29 6.65
C ILE A 117 19.57 -11.92 6.15
N GLU A 118 19.53 -11.79 4.83
CA GLU A 118 18.87 -10.68 4.15
C GLU A 118 17.73 -11.22 3.31
N THR A 119 16.55 -10.63 3.46
CA THR A 119 15.39 -10.97 2.64
C THR A 119 14.90 -9.74 1.88
N PHE A 120 14.73 -9.91 0.58
CA PHE A 120 14.19 -8.91 -0.34
C PHE A 120 12.84 -9.42 -0.83
N VAL A 121 11.75 -8.81 -0.40
CA VAL A 121 10.39 -9.15 -0.79
C VAL A 121 9.86 -8.06 -1.71
N SER A 122 9.31 -8.47 -2.86
CA SER A 122 8.66 -7.51 -3.74
C SER A 122 7.46 -6.85 -3.04
N SER A 123 7.27 -5.55 -3.21
CA SER A 123 6.25 -4.81 -2.47
C SER A 123 5.75 -3.60 -3.26
N PHE A 124 4.58 -3.10 -2.88
CA PHE A 124 4.10 -1.81 -3.35
C PHE A 124 4.63 -0.69 -2.46
N ASN A 125 5.18 0.35 -3.08
CA ASN A 125 5.42 1.63 -2.45
C ASN A 125 4.20 2.52 -2.71
N ILE A 126 3.39 2.74 -1.67
CA ILE A 126 2.22 3.59 -1.75
C ILE A 126 2.47 4.93 -1.07
N SER A 127 1.95 5.99 -1.67
CA SER A 127 1.97 7.30 -1.03
C SER A 127 0.82 8.19 -1.51
N ILE A 128 0.48 9.15 -0.65
CA ILE A 128 -0.50 10.19 -0.95
C ILE A 128 0.20 11.54 -0.79
N GLU A 129 0.36 12.27 -1.89
CA GLU A 129 0.96 13.60 -1.93
C GLU A 129 -0.14 14.66 -2.18
N GLY A 130 -0.24 15.64 -1.29
CA GLY A 130 -1.28 16.68 -1.36
C GLY A 130 -2.48 16.36 -0.47
N ARG A 131 -3.65 16.93 -0.81
CA ARG A 131 -4.84 16.89 0.05
C ARG A 131 -6.06 16.44 -0.74
N PHE A 132 -6.85 15.53 -0.15
CA PHE A 132 -8.17 15.19 -0.67
C PHE A 132 -9.12 16.40 -0.65
N PRO A 133 -10.02 16.51 -1.64
CA PRO A 133 -10.95 17.62 -1.71
C PRO A 133 -11.95 17.58 -0.56
N ARG A 134 -12.28 18.73 0.04
CA ARG A 134 -13.43 18.83 0.94
C ARG A 134 -14.70 18.98 0.11
N VAL A 135 -15.73 18.30 0.57
CA VAL A 135 -17.09 18.33 0.05
C VAL A 135 -17.94 19.29 0.88
N TYR A 136 -18.36 20.38 0.25
CA TYR A 136 -19.24 21.38 0.83
C TYR A 136 -20.72 21.01 0.68
N ILE A 137 -21.09 20.49 -0.50
CA ILE A 137 -22.43 20.04 -0.85
C ILE A 137 -22.30 18.75 -1.66
N GLU A 138 -23.07 17.72 -1.33
CA GLU A 138 -23.04 16.43 -2.02
C GLU A 138 -24.42 16.11 -2.62
N ASN A 139 -24.51 16.13 -3.95
CA ASN A 139 -25.66 15.70 -4.73
C ASN A 139 -27.02 16.16 -4.15
N MET A 140 -27.06 17.38 -3.62
CA MET A 140 -28.21 17.88 -2.88
C MET A 140 -29.23 18.46 -3.87
N THR A 141 -30.44 17.92 -3.85
CA THR A 141 -31.53 18.42 -4.70
C THR A 141 -32.34 19.47 -3.97
N PHE A 142 -32.33 20.69 -4.50
CA PHE A 142 -33.12 21.80 -3.99
C PHE A 142 -34.46 21.86 -4.72
N SER A 143 -35.54 21.62 -3.99
CA SER A 143 -36.93 21.71 -4.46
C SER A 143 -37.84 22.21 -3.34
N ASN A 144 -39.07 22.64 -3.66
CA ASN A 144 -40.04 23.07 -2.65
C ASN A 144 -40.37 21.91 -1.70
N PRO A 145 -40.08 22.01 -0.38
CA PRO A 145 -40.40 20.94 0.56
C PRO A 145 -41.91 20.71 0.74
N ASN A 146 -42.74 21.71 0.41
CA ASN A 146 -44.18 21.71 0.71
C ASN A 146 -45.08 21.36 -0.48
N GLY A 147 -44.54 20.79 -1.56
CA GLY A 147 -45.33 20.16 -2.62
C GLY A 147 -46.37 21.08 -3.28
N ASN A 148 -45.97 21.73 -4.37
CA ASN A 148 -46.79 22.52 -5.29
C ASN A 148 -46.97 24.04 -4.95
N PRO A 149 -46.58 24.97 -5.86
CA PRO A 149 -45.77 24.71 -7.05
C PRO A 149 -44.42 24.06 -6.68
N PRO A 150 -43.87 23.14 -7.48
CA PRO A 150 -42.51 22.62 -7.27
C PRO A 150 -41.50 23.77 -7.33
N GLY A 151 -40.34 23.64 -6.67
CA GLY A 151 -39.16 24.49 -6.90
C GLY A 151 -38.74 25.52 -5.83
N ILE A 152 -37.71 26.32 -6.10
CA ILE A 152 -37.10 27.23 -5.12
C ILE A 152 -36.52 28.49 -5.78
N ASN A 153 -36.28 29.57 -5.03
CA ASN A 153 -35.40 30.63 -5.51
C ASN A 153 -33.96 30.23 -5.18
N PHE A 154 -33.17 30.00 -6.22
CA PHE A 154 -31.77 29.57 -6.13
C PHE A 154 -30.85 30.67 -6.65
N GLU A 155 -29.79 30.96 -5.92
CA GLU A 155 -28.84 32.01 -6.26
C GLU A 155 -27.43 31.62 -5.78
N ILE A 156 -26.44 31.92 -6.61
CA ILE A 156 -25.02 31.93 -6.22
C ILE A 156 -24.50 33.34 -6.48
N SER A 157 -23.97 33.99 -5.45
CA SER A 157 -23.53 35.39 -5.52
C SER A 157 -22.20 35.60 -4.81
N GLY A 158 -21.39 36.54 -5.32
CA GLY A 158 -20.10 36.90 -4.73
C GLY A 158 -20.21 37.88 -3.56
N GLU A 159 -21.29 38.65 -3.53
CA GLU A 159 -21.66 39.58 -2.46
C GLU A 159 -23.16 39.40 -2.14
N PRO A 160 -23.68 39.96 -1.02
CA PRO A 160 -25.10 39.93 -0.73
C PRO A 160 -25.96 40.48 -1.87
N GLY A 161 -26.94 39.68 -2.28
CA GLY A 161 -27.82 39.99 -3.42
C GLY A 161 -27.26 39.49 -4.75
N ASN A 162 -28.10 39.54 -5.79
CA ASN A 162 -27.83 38.90 -7.09
C ASN A 162 -26.74 39.62 -7.89
N THR A 163 -25.51 39.42 -7.45
CA THR A 163 -24.26 40.03 -7.90
C THR A 163 -23.45 39.01 -8.69
N ALA A 164 -22.70 39.49 -9.68
CA ALA A 164 -21.87 38.61 -10.50
C ALA A 164 -20.67 38.14 -9.66
N PHE A 165 -20.28 36.88 -9.86
CA PHE A 165 -19.05 36.33 -9.29
C PHE A 165 -18.12 35.89 -10.40
N THR A 166 -16.84 35.69 -10.05
CA THR A 166 -15.81 35.28 -10.99
C THR A 166 -15.50 33.79 -10.89
N VAL A 167 -15.25 33.18 -12.04
CA VAL A 167 -14.85 31.78 -12.18
C VAL A 167 -13.57 31.67 -13.00
N SER A 168 -12.75 30.66 -12.73
CA SER A 168 -11.54 30.35 -13.49
C SER A 168 -11.78 29.34 -14.62
N TYR A 169 -12.86 28.58 -14.53
CA TYR A 169 -13.28 27.57 -15.49
C TYR A 169 -14.80 27.46 -15.50
N VAL A 170 -15.38 27.19 -16.67
CA VAL A 170 -16.80 26.91 -16.82
C VAL A 170 -17.04 25.97 -17.99
N GLU A 171 -17.94 25.02 -17.79
CA GLU A 171 -18.37 24.00 -18.73
C GLU A 171 -19.90 23.90 -18.69
N ILE A 172 -20.51 23.77 -19.87
CA ILE A 172 -21.92 23.47 -20.03
C ILE A 172 -22.03 22.24 -20.92
N VAL A 173 -22.71 21.20 -20.43
CA VAL A 173 -23.11 20.04 -21.22
C VAL A 173 -24.58 20.18 -21.56
N ARG A 174 -24.89 20.27 -22.86
CA ARG A 174 -26.25 20.41 -23.40
C ARG A 174 -26.45 19.40 -24.53
N GLU A 175 -27.51 18.61 -24.45
CA GLU A 175 -27.86 17.59 -25.46
C GLU A 175 -26.68 16.66 -25.83
N GLY A 176 -25.83 16.33 -24.85
CA GLY A 176 -24.64 15.49 -25.05
C GLY A 176 -23.44 16.19 -25.70
N ARG A 177 -23.52 17.50 -25.96
CA ARG A 177 -22.38 18.33 -26.39
C ARG A 177 -21.81 19.11 -25.22
N THR A 178 -20.48 19.13 -25.13
CA THR A 178 -19.75 19.88 -24.09
C THR A 178 -19.21 21.19 -24.68
N TYR A 179 -19.48 22.31 -24.01
CA TYR A 179 -18.99 23.64 -24.32
C TYR A 179 -18.10 24.11 -23.18
N ILE A 180 -16.85 24.48 -23.46
CA ILE A 180 -15.88 24.84 -22.42
C ILE A 180 -15.40 26.29 -22.60
N ASN A 181 -15.36 27.04 -21.50
CA ASN A 181 -14.86 28.41 -21.42
C ASN A 181 -15.44 29.31 -22.52
N ASN A 182 -14.63 29.80 -23.45
CA ASN A 182 -15.08 30.74 -24.49
C ASN A 182 -16.16 30.15 -25.41
N GLU A 183 -16.23 28.84 -25.54
CA GLU A 183 -17.24 28.17 -26.37
C GLU A 183 -18.65 28.37 -25.83
N ILE A 184 -18.82 28.53 -24.51
CA ILE A 184 -20.15 28.77 -23.93
C ILE A 184 -20.74 30.10 -24.41
N CYS A 185 -19.90 31.06 -24.80
CA CYS A 185 -20.37 32.36 -25.26
C CYS A 185 -21.12 32.26 -26.60
N THR A 186 -20.99 31.14 -27.33
CA THR A 186 -21.80 30.85 -28.52
C THR A 186 -23.25 30.51 -28.19
N LEU A 187 -23.53 30.06 -26.97
CA LEU A 187 -24.87 29.76 -26.47
C LEU A 187 -25.63 31.01 -25.98
N LYS A 188 -24.94 32.16 -25.94
CA LYS A 188 -25.46 33.40 -25.36
C LYS A 188 -26.51 34.03 -26.26
N ASN A 189 -27.69 34.28 -25.71
CA ASN A 189 -28.71 35.15 -26.30
C ASN A 189 -28.74 36.50 -25.56
N GLY A 190 -28.22 37.55 -26.19
CA GLY A 190 -28.05 38.85 -25.56
C GLY A 190 -27.05 38.81 -24.41
N ASN A 191 -27.53 38.87 -23.16
CA ASN A 191 -26.72 38.76 -21.94
C ASN A 191 -26.93 37.47 -21.15
N ASN A 192 -27.76 36.55 -21.63
CA ASN A 192 -28.14 35.35 -20.90
C ASN A 192 -27.74 34.09 -21.69
N ILE A 193 -27.48 33.01 -20.95
CA ILE A 193 -27.66 31.64 -21.43
C ILE A 193 -28.80 31.09 -20.59
N ASP A 194 -29.93 30.80 -21.24
CA ASP A 194 -31.06 30.16 -20.60
C ASP A 194 -30.77 28.66 -20.52
N LEU A 195 -30.85 28.09 -19.32
CA LEU A 195 -30.58 26.68 -19.06
C LEU A 195 -31.87 25.86 -19.16
N GLU A 196 -31.79 24.67 -19.73
CA GLU A 196 -32.92 23.78 -20.00
C GLU A 196 -32.80 22.51 -19.14
N GLU A 197 -33.88 21.72 -19.08
CA GLU A 197 -33.83 20.42 -18.40
C GLU A 197 -32.77 19.51 -19.04
N GLY A 198 -32.01 18.81 -18.19
CA GLY A 198 -30.94 17.93 -18.64
C GLY A 198 -29.61 18.64 -18.88
N ASP A 199 -29.57 19.98 -18.85
CA ASP A 199 -28.32 20.71 -18.86
C ASP A 199 -27.52 20.43 -17.58
N ARG A 200 -26.20 20.33 -17.75
CA ARG A 200 -25.24 20.30 -16.64
C ARG A 200 -24.30 21.47 -16.75
N VAL A 201 -24.15 22.22 -15.67
CA VAL A 201 -23.25 23.37 -15.59
C VAL A 201 -22.22 23.11 -14.51
N LYS A 202 -20.95 23.13 -14.90
CA LYS A 202 -19.81 22.95 -13.99
C LYS A 202 -18.89 24.16 -14.06
N PHE A 203 -18.48 24.71 -12.93
CA PHE A 203 -17.52 25.81 -12.90
C PHE A 203 -16.62 25.76 -11.67
N VAL A 204 -15.48 26.44 -11.75
CA VAL A 204 -14.52 26.58 -10.64
C VAL A 204 -14.49 28.03 -10.18
N LEU A 205 -14.80 28.27 -8.91
CA LEU A 205 -14.83 29.60 -8.33
C LEU A 205 -13.44 30.24 -8.29
N ALA A 206 -13.34 31.51 -8.67
CA ALA A 206 -12.12 32.32 -8.52
C ALA A 206 -12.17 33.24 -7.28
N GLN A 207 -13.31 33.31 -6.61
CA GLN A 207 -13.55 34.07 -5.38
C GLN A 207 -14.51 33.30 -4.46
N ASP A 208 -14.60 33.73 -3.20
CA ASP A 208 -15.62 33.22 -2.28
C ASP A 208 -17.02 33.64 -2.75
N VAL A 209 -18.00 32.75 -2.62
CA VAL A 209 -19.40 33.00 -2.99
C VAL A 209 -20.35 32.37 -1.97
N THR A 210 -21.56 32.91 -1.90
CA THR A 210 -22.64 32.37 -1.09
C THR A 210 -23.67 31.70 -1.99
N LEU A 211 -23.99 30.43 -1.72
CA LEU A 211 -25.13 29.73 -2.30
C LEU A 211 -26.34 29.90 -1.39
N THR A 212 -27.43 30.40 -1.95
CA THR A 212 -28.70 30.60 -1.25
C THR A 212 -29.83 29.88 -1.99
N ALA A 213 -30.57 29.05 -1.26
CA ALA A 213 -31.80 28.43 -1.75
C ALA A 213 -32.94 28.75 -0.79
N LYS A 214 -33.95 29.49 -1.25
CA LYS A 214 -35.02 30.03 -0.39
C LYS A 214 -36.42 29.89 -1.00
N ARG A 215 -37.38 29.44 -0.19
CA ARG A 215 -38.82 29.49 -0.50
C ARG A 215 -39.68 29.51 0.76
N GLY A 216 -40.49 30.55 0.93
CA GLY A 216 -41.30 30.72 2.15
C GLY A 216 -40.40 30.75 3.38
N ASN A 217 -40.65 29.85 4.34
CA ASN A 217 -39.86 29.69 5.56
C ASN A 217 -38.62 28.78 5.39
N TYR A 218 -38.49 28.09 4.25
CA TYR A 218 -37.30 27.30 3.97
C TYR A 218 -36.18 28.21 3.46
N GLU A 219 -35.02 28.13 4.12
CA GLU A 219 -33.81 28.86 3.77
C GLU A 219 -32.60 27.96 3.99
N TYR A 220 -31.82 27.77 2.94
CA TYR A 220 -30.52 27.11 2.98
C TYR A 220 -29.48 28.11 2.49
N VAL A 221 -28.43 28.30 3.28
CA VAL A 221 -27.32 29.21 2.96
C VAL A 221 -26.01 28.47 3.20
N LYS A 222 -25.11 28.52 2.23
CA LYS A 222 -23.78 27.89 2.32
C LYS A 222 -22.72 28.78 1.67
N GLU A 223 -21.69 29.10 2.44
CA GLU A 223 -20.49 29.74 1.93
C GLU A 223 -19.61 28.71 1.21
N LEU A 224 -19.16 29.06 0.01
CA LEU A 224 -18.27 28.27 -0.84
C LEU A 224 -17.00 29.08 -1.12
N PRO A 225 -15.82 28.62 -0.68
CA PRO A 225 -14.59 29.37 -0.88
C PRO A 225 -14.11 29.33 -2.34
N SER A 226 -13.22 30.27 -2.67
CA SER A 226 -12.46 30.27 -3.92
C SER A 226 -11.74 28.93 -4.14
N GLY A 227 -11.69 28.48 -5.39
CA GLY A 227 -11.14 27.17 -5.75
C GLY A 227 -12.13 26.00 -5.60
N THR A 228 -13.39 26.25 -5.24
CA THR A 228 -14.44 25.21 -5.23
C THR A 228 -14.95 24.93 -6.64
N VAL A 229 -15.03 23.65 -7.00
CA VAL A 229 -15.80 23.14 -8.14
C VAL A 229 -17.27 23.10 -7.74
N VAL A 230 -18.13 23.74 -8.52
CA VAL A 230 -19.59 23.65 -8.38
C VAL A 230 -20.14 22.96 -9.63
N ASP A 231 -20.92 21.91 -9.42
CA ASP A 231 -21.50 21.06 -10.46
C ASP A 231 -23.02 21.01 -10.26
N ILE A 232 -23.75 21.55 -11.22
CA ILE A 232 -25.19 21.77 -11.12
C ILE A 232 -25.86 21.01 -12.26
N TYR A 233 -26.79 20.14 -11.91
CA TYR A 233 -27.66 19.45 -12.85
C TYR A 233 -29.07 20.03 -12.77
N ILE A 234 -29.61 20.46 -13.91
CA ILE A 234 -30.95 21.02 -14.00
C ILE A 234 -31.95 19.88 -14.20
N THR A 235 -32.86 19.70 -13.23
CA THR A 235 -33.86 18.61 -13.21
C THR A 235 -35.26 19.21 -13.25
N GLY A 236 -36.16 18.78 -14.16
CA GLY A 236 -37.59 19.09 -14.11
C GLY A 236 -38.19 19.66 -15.40
N GLU A 237 -39.20 18.97 -15.94
CA GLU A 237 -39.94 19.27 -17.18
C GLU A 237 -40.70 20.61 -17.17
N GLU A 238 -41.00 21.16 -16.00
CA GLU A 238 -41.75 22.41 -15.87
C GLU A 238 -40.86 23.55 -15.30
N VAL A 239 -40.44 24.44 -16.21
CA VAL A 239 -40.02 25.85 -15.98
C VAL A 239 -38.60 26.11 -15.44
N SER A 240 -37.57 25.89 -16.27
CA SER A 240 -36.19 26.33 -16.00
C SER A 240 -36.03 27.85 -16.23
N ASN A 241 -36.45 28.68 -15.26
CA ASN A 241 -36.05 30.10 -15.21
C ASN A 241 -34.56 30.27 -14.79
N PHE A 242 -33.73 29.25 -15.00
CA PHE A 242 -32.30 29.35 -14.76
C PHE A 242 -31.63 30.08 -15.90
N LYS A 243 -30.82 31.05 -15.51
CA LYS A 243 -29.98 31.76 -16.46
C LYS A 243 -28.61 31.99 -15.88
N ILE A 244 -27.62 31.80 -16.74
CA ILE A 244 -26.31 32.40 -16.57
C ILE A 244 -26.42 33.80 -17.16
N ASN A 245 -26.40 34.82 -16.31
CA ASN A 245 -26.54 36.21 -16.73
C ASN A 245 -25.19 36.92 -16.63
N PHE A 246 -24.66 37.38 -17.77
CA PHE A 246 -23.38 38.10 -17.86
C PHE A 246 -23.55 39.62 -17.69
N GLY A 247 -24.74 40.10 -17.34
CA GLY A 247 -25.01 41.51 -17.08
C GLY A 247 -24.33 41.99 -15.81
N GLY A 248 -23.39 42.93 -15.96
CA GLY A 248 -22.49 43.35 -14.88
C GLY A 248 -21.24 42.47 -14.72
N GLY A 249 -21.01 41.53 -15.65
CA GLY A 249 -19.82 40.70 -15.73
C GLY A 249 -19.30 40.60 -17.17
N SER A 250 -18.59 39.52 -17.50
CA SER A 250 -18.02 39.26 -18.82
C SER A 250 -18.05 37.77 -19.14
N CYS A 251 -18.56 37.41 -20.31
CA CYS A 251 -18.55 36.01 -20.76
C CYS A 251 -17.12 35.57 -21.10
N PRO A 252 -16.66 34.40 -20.65
CA PRO A 252 -17.37 33.39 -19.86
C PRO A 252 -17.12 33.45 -18.33
N TYR A 253 -16.21 34.29 -17.86
CA TYR A 253 -15.60 34.18 -16.52
C TYR A 253 -16.26 34.99 -15.41
N SER A 254 -17.25 35.82 -15.71
CA SER A 254 -17.96 36.61 -14.71
C SER A 254 -19.44 36.68 -15.02
N PHE A 255 -20.25 36.07 -14.16
CA PHE A 255 -21.69 35.95 -14.36
C PHE A 255 -22.45 35.82 -13.04
N LYS A 256 -23.76 35.98 -13.14
CA LYS A 256 -24.74 35.68 -12.11
C LYS A 256 -25.38 34.34 -12.43
N PHE A 257 -25.49 33.47 -11.44
CA PHE A 257 -26.18 32.19 -11.57
C PHE A 257 -27.41 32.22 -10.69
N SER A 258 -28.60 32.32 -11.29
CA SER A 258 -29.84 32.42 -10.53
C SER A 258 -31.01 31.78 -11.25
N GLY A 259 -31.92 31.21 -10.46
CA GLY A 259 -33.20 30.67 -10.88
C GLY A 259 -34.31 31.14 -9.92
N LYS A 260 -35.43 31.63 -10.46
CA LYS A 260 -36.57 32.10 -9.65
C LYS A 260 -37.84 31.33 -9.99
N GLY A 261 -38.58 30.92 -8.96
CA GLY A 261 -39.86 30.23 -9.10
C GLY A 261 -39.74 28.71 -9.03
N ASN A 262 -40.20 28.01 -10.07
CA ASN A 262 -40.34 26.55 -10.06
C ASN A 262 -39.07 25.82 -10.49
N VAL A 263 -37.99 26.10 -9.79
CA VAL A 263 -36.65 25.63 -10.11
C VAL A 263 -36.30 24.42 -9.26
N VAL A 264 -35.87 23.32 -9.90
CA VAL A 264 -35.32 22.15 -9.20
C VAL A 264 -33.91 21.87 -9.72
N VAL A 265 -32.94 21.85 -8.81
CA VAL A 265 -31.54 21.63 -9.15
C VAL A 265 -30.87 20.71 -8.19
N THR A 266 -29.99 19.88 -8.72
CA THR A 266 -29.10 19.04 -7.95
C THR A 266 -27.70 19.64 -7.99
N VAL A 267 -27.12 19.93 -6.83
CA VAL A 267 -25.83 20.62 -6.71
C VAL A 267 -24.83 19.74 -5.98
N SER A 268 -23.62 19.69 -6.49
CA SER A 268 -22.44 19.20 -5.78
C SER A 268 -21.38 20.29 -5.76
N ALA A 269 -20.72 20.48 -4.62
CA ALA A 269 -19.67 21.48 -4.45
C ALA A 269 -18.50 20.89 -3.64
N TYR A 270 -17.29 20.94 -4.20
CA TYR A 270 -16.09 20.37 -3.60
C TYR A 270 -14.82 21.10 -4.04
N ASP A 271 -13.73 21.01 -3.27
CA ASP A 271 -12.46 21.64 -3.64
C ASP A 271 -11.93 21.14 -5.00
N ASN A 272 -11.33 22.04 -5.78
CA ASN A 272 -10.65 21.71 -7.04
C ASN A 272 -9.23 21.17 -6.83
N GLN A 273 -9.00 20.44 -5.74
CA GLN A 273 -7.70 19.84 -5.42
C GLN A 273 -7.81 18.33 -5.41
N THR A 274 -6.92 17.67 -6.15
CA THR A 274 -6.76 16.22 -6.15
C THR A 274 -5.35 15.87 -5.66
N PRO A 275 -5.20 15.00 -4.63
CA PRO A 275 -3.91 14.48 -4.24
C PRO A 275 -3.37 13.56 -5.34
N LYS A 276 -2.05 13.51 -5.45
CA LYS A 276 -1.37 12.51 -6.26
C LYS A 276 -1.24 11.24 -5.43
N ILE A 277 -1.83 10.16 -5.91
CA ILE A 277 -1.79 8.84 -5.26
C ILE A 277 -0.82 7.97 -6.06
N LYS A 278 0.19 7.41 -5.38
CA LYS A 278 1.17 6.50 -5.96
C LYS A 278 0.95 5.08 -5.44
N GLY A 279 1.21 4.11 -6.30
CA GLY A 279 1.12 2.68 -6.02
C GLY A 279 2.10 1.92 -6.91
N GLU A 280 3.39 2.18 -6.73
CA GLU A 280 4.44 1.63 -7.58
C GLU A 280 4.91 0.29 -7.05
N TYR A 281 5.00 -0.72 -7.91
CA TYR A 281 5.45 -2.05 -7.54
C TYR A 281 6.97 -2.18 -7.71
N THR A 282 7.68 -2.45 -6.62
CA THR A 282 9.13 -2.67 -6.63
C THR A 282 9.41 -4.16 -6.54
N PHE A 283 10.12 -4.70 -7.53
CA PHE A 283 10.54 -6.09 -7.55
C PHE A 283 11.70 -6.34 -6.58
N ALA A 284 11.74 -7.52 -5.97
CA ALA A 284 12.82 -7.96 -5.08
C ALA A 284 14.22 -7.82 -5.71
N SER A 285 14.36 -8.01 -7.03
CA SER A 285 15.64 -7.83 -7.72
C SER A 285 16.13 -6.38 -7.76
N ILE A 286 15.21 -5.42 -7.77
CA ILE A 286 15.53 -4.00 -7.71
C ILE A 286 16.02 -3.66 -6.30
N LEU A 287 15.27 -4.09 -5.26
CA LEU A 287 15.67 -3.95 -3.86
C LEU A 287 17.04 -4.56 -3.59
N GLU A 288 17.30 -5.75 -4.15
CA GLU A 288 18.60 -6.41 -4.05
C GLU A 288 19.73 -5.59 -4.70
N THR A 289 19.47 -4.99 -5.86
CA THR A 289 20.46 -4.18 -6.57
C THR A 289 20.80 -2.89 -5.82
N LEU A 290 19.81 -2.32 -5.11
CA LEU A 290 19.97 -1.13 -4.29
C LEU A 290 20.52 -1.43 -2.89
N ASP A 291 20.68 -2.71 -2.52
CA ASP A 291 21.02 -3.16 -1.17
C ASP A 291 20.03 -2.67 -0.10
N GLU A 292 18.74 -2.69 -0.42
CA GLU A 292 17.64 -2.29 0.45
C GLU A 292 16.80 -3.51 0.86
N PRO A 293 17.29 -4.39 1.75
CA PRO A 293 16.54 -5.56 2.17
C PRO A 293 15.31 -5.18 2.98
N THR A 294 14.22 -5.90 2.76
CA THR A 294 13.00 -5.82 3.56
C THR A 294 13.28 -6.22 5.02
N TYR A 295 14.10 -7.26 5.20
CA TYR A 295 14.56 -7.70 6.51
C TYR A 295 16.06 -8.00 6.46
N ARG A 296 16.80 -7.45 7.43
CA ARG A 296 18.23 -7.71 7.64
C ARG A 296 18.51 -7.89 9.11
N TRP A 297 19.17 -8.99 9.45
CA TRP A 297 19.67 -9.25 10.79
C TRP A 297 20.74 -10.34 10.74
N ALA A 298 21.59 -10.35 11.76
CA ALA A 298 22.65 -11.32 11.94
C ALA A 298 22.62 -11.91 13.34
N VAL A 299 23.18 -13.11 13.49
CA VAL A 299 23.53 -13.70 14.77
C VAL A 299 25.05 -13.75 14.86
N ILE A 300 25.58 -13.05 15.85
CA ILE A 300 27.02 -12.94 16.11
C ILE A 300 27.25 -13.37 17.55
N ASN A 301 28.05 -14.42 17.74
CA ASN A 301 28.31 -15.02 19.05
C ASN A 301 27.01 -15.27 19.85
N GLY A 302 26.02 -15.87 19.18
CA GLY A 302 24.71 -16.19 19.73
C GLY A 302 23.77 -15.01 20.03
N SER A 303 24.18 -13.77 19.72
CA SER A 303 23.41 -12.55 19.94
C SER A 303 22.91 -11.96 18.62
N ILE A 304 21.70 -11.38 18.62
CA ILE A 304 21.09 -10.82 17.41
C ILE A 304 21.54 -9.37 17.21
N PHE A 305 21.96 -9.03 16.00
CA PHE A 305 22.33 -7.69 15.58
C PHE A 305 21.60 -7.27 14.31
N LYS A 306 21.21 -6.00 14.23
CA LYS A 306 20.63 -5.37 13.02
C LYS A 306 21.49 -4.22 12.48
N ASP A 307 22.50 -3.82 13.24
CA ASP A 307 23.39 -2.72 12.92
C ASP A 307 24.43 -3.18 11.87
N GLN A 308 24.45 -2.51 10.72
CA GLN A 308 25.31 -2.87 9.60
C GLN A 308 26.80 -2.74 9.91
N ASP A 309 27.20 -1.75 10.74
CA ASP A 309 28.59 -1.51 11.05
C ASP A 309 29.14 -2.62 11.94
N ILE A 310 28.35 -3.06 12.93
CA ILE A 310 28.72 -4.20 13.79
C ILE A 310 28.88 -5.48 12.96
N ILE A 311 27.92 -5.75 12.07
CA ILE A 311 27.92 -6.95 11.22
C ILE A 311 29.13 -6.93 10.28
N SER A 312 29.36 -5.81 9.59
CA SER A 312 30.46 -5.67 8.64
C SER A 312 31.83 -5.81 9.33
N ASN A 313 31.97 -5.26 10.54
CA ASN A 313 33.19 -5.41 11.33
C ASN A 313 33.44 -6.87 11.75
N SER A 314 32.40 -7.61 12.17
CA SER A 314 32.53 -9.04 12.49
C SER A 314 32.98 -9.83 11.27
N MET A 315 32.29 -9.66 10.13
CA MET A 315 32.62 -10.32 8.88
C MET A 315 34.06 -10.03 8.41
N ASN A 316 34.50 -8.76 8.44
CA ASN A 316 35.84 -8.36 8.02
C ASN A 316 36.97 -8.93 8.88
N ASN A 317 36.68 -9.28 10.14
CA ASN A 317 37.64 -9.93 11.03
C ASN A 317 37.68 -11.46 10.84
N SER A 318 36.75 -12.03 10.08
CA SER A 318 36.68 -13.47 9.86
C SER A 318 37.64 -13.92 8.75
N PRO A 319 38.40 -15.01 8.95
CA PRO A 319 39.26 -15.58 7.92
C PRO A 319 38.48 -16.25 6.79
N TRP A 320 37.18 -16.49 6.97
CA TRP A 320 36.32 -17.19 6.03
C TRP A 320 34.89 -16.65 6.06
N ILE A 321 34.36 -16.35 4.88
CA ILE A 321 32.97 -15.94 4.67
C ILE A 321 32.44 -16.74 3.49
N ASN A 322 31.26 -17.30 3.64
CA ASN A 322 30.48 -17.93 2.58
C ASN A 322 29.17 -17.18 2.39
N MET A 323 28.78 -17.00 1.13
CA MET A 323 27.53 -16.34 0.75
C MET A 323 26.78 -17.25 -0.18
N GLU A 324 25.53 -17.53 0.17
CA GLU A 324 24.59 -18.25 -0.67
C GLU A 324 23.31 -17.46 -0.88
N ARG A 325 22.64 -17.74 -1.99
CA ARG A 325 21.47 -16.98 -2.43
C ARG A 325 20.41 -17.89 -3.05
N ARG A 326 19.14 -17.63 -2.73
CA ARG A 326 17.98 -18.30 -3.35
C ARG A 326 16.98 -17.27 -3.88
N ILE A 327 16.53 -17.47 -5.11
CA ILE A 327 15.35 -16.81 -5.66
C ILE A 327 14.20 -17.79 -5.49
N VAL A 328 13.17 -17.38 -4.76
CA VAL A 328 11.98 -18.20 -4.47
C VAL A 328 10.72 -17.39 -4.73
N THR A 329 9.61 -18.11 -4.90
CA THR A 329 8.28 -17.47 -4.99
C THR A 329 7.67 -17.45 -3.59
N VAL A 330 7.15 -16.32 -3.15
CA VAL A 330 6.38 -16.19 -1.91
C VAL A 330 4.90 -16.10 -2.25
N GLY A 331 4.08 -16.92 -1.59
CA GLY A 331 2.63 -16.79 -1.60
C GLY A 331 2.21 -15.80 -0.53
N ARG A 332 1.65 -14.66 -0.93
CA ARG A 332 1.19 -13.61 0.00
C ARG A 332 -0.31 -13.38 -0.12
N LEU A 333 -1.03 -13.64 0.95
CA LEU A 333 -2.44 -13.28 1.12
C LEU A 333 -2.57 -12.47 2.41
N GLU A 334 -3.05 -11.25 2.31
CA GLU A 334 -3.33 -10.41 3.48
C GLU A 334 -4.82 -10.17 3.54
N TYR A 335 -5.42 -10.43 4.69
CA TYR A 335 -6.82 -10.15 4.92
C TYR A 335 -7.07 -9.84 6.40
N ASN A 336 -6.67 -8.64 6.81
CA ASN A 336 -6.80 -8.15 8.16
C ASN A 336 -7.46 -6.76 8.18
N LEU A 337 -8.79 -6.75 8.19
CA LEU A 337 -9.58 -5.51 8.28
C LEU A 337 -9.49 -4.84 9.66
N SER A 338 -8.78 -5.43 10.61
CA SER A 338 -8.48 -4.88 11.95
C SER A 338 -7.08 -4.26 12.04
N ALA A 339 -6.28 -4.31 10.97
CA ALA A 339 -4.92 -3.76 10.95
C ALA A 339 -4.89 -2.24 11.22
N PRO A 340 -3.84 -1.72 11.88
CA PRO A 340 -3.60 -0.29 12.04
C PRO A 340 -3.21 0.36 10.70
N PRO A 341 -3.20 1.70 10.61
CA PRO A 341 -2.71 2.39 9.42
C PRO A 341 -1.26 2.01 9.11
N SER A 342 -0.97 1.68 7.85
CA SER A 342 0.36 1.36 7.36
C SER A 342 0.48 1.66 5.86
N ALA A 343 1.58 2.30 5.48
CA ALA A 343 1.96 2.47 4.07
C ALA A 343 2.66 1.23 3.50
N GLU A 344 3.13 0.31 4.35
CA GLU A 344 3.91 -0.85 3.93
C GLU A 344 3.04 -2.13 3.92
N THR A 345 2.19 -2.27 4.93
CA THR A 345 1.37 -3.46 5.14
C THR A 345 -0.07 -3.21 4.69
N PRO A 346 -0.55 -3.88 3.63
CA PRO A 346 -1.94 -3.80 3.22
C PRO A 346 -2.87 -4.48 4.22
N MET A 347 -4.10 -3.98 4.32
CA MET A 347 -5.18 -4.67 5.04
C MET A 347 -5.77 -5.81 4.20
N VAL A 348 -5.82 -5.62 2.88
CA VAL A 348 -6.26 -6.62 1.90
C VAL A 348 -5.20 -6.69 0.82
N TYR A 349 -4.70 -7.88 0.51
CA TYR A 349 -3.77 -8.10 -0.59
C TYR A 349 -3.87 -9.52 -1.12
N GLY A 350 -3.96 -9.67 -2.42
CA GLY A 350 -3.96 -10.96 -3.07
C GLY A 350 -4.20 -10.84 -4.56
N THR A 351 -4.42 -12.00 -5.19
CA THR A 351 -4.82 -12.10 -6.60
C THR A 351 -6.29 -12.45 -6.68
N LEU A 352 -7.02 -11.83 -7.60
CA LEU A 352 -8.42 -12.13 -7.82
C LEU A 352 -8.57 -13.53 -8.42
N GLY A 353 -9.14 -14.46 -7.65
CA GLY A 353 -9.45 -15.83 -8.09
C GLY A 353 -10.88 -15.98 -8.63
N ASN A 354 -11.82 -15.18 -8.13
CA ASN A 354 -13.23 -15.16 -8.56
C ASN A 354 -13.70 -13.72 -8.71
N PHE A 355 -14.74 -13.48 -9.53
CA PHE A 355 -15.32 -12.14 -9.66
C PHE A 355 -15.88 -11.61 -8.33
N LEU A 356 -15.68 -10.31 -8.10
CA LEU A 356 -16.24 -9.62 -6.95
C LEU A 356 -17.78 -9.52 -7.07
N PRO A 357 -18.56 -9.68 -5.99
CA PRO A 357 -20.02 -9.53 -6.08
C PRO A 357 -20.43 -8.10 -6.40
N ASP A 358 -21.37 -7.94 -7.34
CA ASP A 358 -21.96 -6.63 -7.67
C ASP A 358 -22.68 -5.96 -6.49
N SER A 359 -23.17 -6.78 -5.54
CA SER A 359 -23.87 -6.33 -4.34
C SER A 359 -22.95 -6.17 -3.13
N ALA A 360 -21.62 -6.29 -3.27
CA ALA A 360 -20.71 -6.12 -2.15
C ALA A 360 -20.45 -4.64 -1.84
N TYR A 361 -20.35 -4.32 -0.55
CA TYR A 361 -20.07 -2.96 -0.07
C TYR A 361 -18.96 -2.96 0.97
N PHE A 362 -18.06 -2.01 0.87
CA PHE A 362 -17.13 -1.64 1.91
C PHE A 362 -17.84 -0.71 2.90
N ARG A 363 -17.89 -1.10 4.16
CA ARG A 363 -18.53 -0.33 5.22
C ARG A 363 -17.51 0.09 6.25
N VAL A 364 -17.59 1.36 6.63
CA VAL A 364 -16.82 1.94 7.73
C VAL A 364 -17.80 2.50 8.74
N ASN A 365 -17.61 2.13 10.01
CA ASN A 365 -18.29 2.72 11.15
C ASN A 365 -17.29 3.49 12.01
N VAL A 366 -17.69 4.68 12.47
CA VAL A 366 -16.88 5.59 13.30
C VAL A 366 -17.77 6.28 14.35
N PRO A 367 -17.19 6.83 15.43
CA PRO A 367 -17.91 7.62 16.42
C PRO A 367 -18.48 8.90 15.82
N ASP A 368 -19.43 9.49 16.53
CA ASP A 368 -19.98 10.81 16.20
C ASP A 368 -19.04 11.95 16.65
N SER A 369 -17.80 11.94 16.15
CA SER A 369 -16.77 12.93 16.43
C SER A 369 -15.99 13.26 15.16
N GLY A 370 -15.37 14.45 15.13
CA GLY A 370 -14.53 14.87 14.01
C GLY A 370 -13.31 13.96 13.84
N GLY A 371 -13.02 13.57 12.62
CA GLY A 371 -11.90 12.70 12.29
C GLY A 371 -11.88 12.34 10.81
N ASN A 372 -10.81 11.69 10.37
CA ASN A 372 -10.62 11.30 9.00
C ASN A 372 -9.74 10.05 8.87
N MET A 373 -9.89 9.37 7.74
CA MET A 373 -9.06 8.25 7.33
C MET A 373 -8.86 8.23 5.83
N SER A 374 -7.73 7.69 5.40
CA SER A 374 -7.42 7.51 3.97
C SER A 374 -7.01 6.08 3.64
N PHE A 375 -7.31 5.68 2.42
CA PHE A 375 -6.95 4.38 1.86
C PHE A 375 -6.37 4.55 0.47
N VAL A 376 -5.42 3.67 0.14
CA VAL A 376 -4.93 3.47 -1.22
C VAL A 376 -5.42 2.11 -1.70
N ILE A 377 -6.06 2.10 -2.86
CA ILE A 377 -6.60 0.89 -3.48
C ILE A 377 -5.86 0.61 -4.78
N ILE A 378 -5.37 -0.62 -4.92
CA ILE A 378 -4.78 -1.16 -6.14
C ILE A 378 -5.70 -2.24 -6.70
N SER A 379 -5.98 -2.14 -7.99
CA SER A 379 -6.81 -3.12 -8.71
C SER A 379 -6.26 -3.34 -10.12
N GLY A 380 -5.53 -4.43 -10.31
CA GLY A 380 -4.74 -4.67 -11.52
C GLY A 380 -3.72 -3.54 -11.72
N PRO A 381 -3.68 -2.88 -12.89
CA PRO A 381 -2.81 -1.72 -13.10
C PRO A 381 -3.32 -0.46 -12.40
N LYS A 382 -4.51 -0.52 -11.80
CA LYS A 382 -5.26 0.67 -11.42
C LYS A 382 -4.97 1.14 -10.01
N THR A 383 -4.77 2.43 -9.80
CA THR A 383 -4.58 3.05 -8.48
C THR A 383 -5.68 4.04 -8.15
N ARG A 384 -6.24 3.96 -6.94
CA ARG A 384 -7.31 4.84 -6.45
C ARG A 384 -7.05 5.25 -5.01
N GLY A 385 -7.63 6.38 -4.62
CA GLY A 385 -7.56 6.88 -3.26
C GLY A 385 -8.96 7.07 -2.70
N LEU A 386 -9.17 6.62 -1.48
CA LEU A 386 -10.41 6.83 -0.76
C LEU A 386 -10.12 7.64 0.49
N PHE A 387 -10.87 8.70 0.72
CA PHE A 387 -10.82 9.51 1.92
C PHE A 387 -12.19 9.55 2.56
N ILE A 388 -12.27 9.19 3.84
CA ILE A 388 -13.51 9.22 4.62
C ILE A 388 -13.30 10.18 5.78
N TYR A 389 -14.22 11.12 5.97
CA TYR A 389 -14.05 12.15 6.99
C TYR A 389 -15.36 12.69 7.52
N LYS A 390 -15.26 13.31 8.70
CA LYS A 390 -16.29 14.10 9.37
C LYS A 390 -15.62 15.31 10.01
N GLU A 391 -16.18 16.51 9.80
CA GLU A 391 -15.59 17.73 10.36
C GLU A 391 -16.04 18.00 11.79
N LYS A 392 -17.30 17.68 12.12
CA LYS A 392 -17.88 17.92 13.45
C LYS A 392 -18.97 16.89 13.80
N PRO A 393 -19.32 16.75 15.09
CA PRO A 393 -20.43 15.90 15.52
C PRO A 393 -21.74 16.25 14.83
N GLU A 394 -22.67 15.29 14.77
CA GLU A 394 -24.00 15.38 14.15
C GLU A 394 -24.00 15.58 12.62
N GLU A 395 -22.85 15.81 11.98
CA GLU A 395 -22.75 15.78 10.53
C GLU A 395 -22.70 14.34 10.00
N ASN A 396 -23.21 14.15 8.79
CA ASN A 396 -23.04 12.88 8.08
C ASN A 396 -21.57 12.66 7.71
N LEU A 397 -21.13 11.41 7.76
CA LEU A 397 -19.85 11.01 7.20
C LEU A 397 -19.84 11.25 5.70
N LYS A 398 -18.70 11.72 5.21
CA LYS A 398 -18.48 11.94 3.79
C LYS A 398 -17.32 11.09 3.33
N ALA A 399 -17.39 10.62 2.10
CA ALA A 399 -16.25 10.00 1.44
C ALA A 399 -16.01 10.59 0.05
N VAL A 400 -14.73 10.65 -0.29
CA VAL A 400 -14.21 11.06 -1.59
C VAL A 400 -13.40 9.90 -2.13
N LEU A 401 -13.86 9.35 -3.25
CA LEU A 401 -13.13 8.36 -4.01
C LEU A 401 -12.55 9.02 -5.26
N ILE A 402 -11.23 8.92 -5.41
CA ILE A 402 -10.48 9.42 -6.56
C ILE A 402 -10.12 8.23 -7.43
N ARG A 403 -10.59 8.27 -8.68
CA ARG A 403 -10.29 7.27 -9.70
C ARG A 403 -9.07 7.67 -10.52
N GLU A 404 -8.63 6.74 -11.36
CA GLU A 404 -7.43 6.82 -12.21
C GLU A 404 -7.33 8.07 -13.10
N ASP A 405 -8.47 8.60 -13.50
CA ASP A 405 -8.63 9.76 -14.39
C ASP A 405 -8.91 11.05 -13.60
N GLU A 406 -8.49 11.08 -12.33
CA GLU A 406 -8.78 12.14 -11.36
C GLU A 406 -10.29 12.40 -11.18
N LYS A 407 -11.16 11.51 -11.67
CA LYS A 407 -12.58 11.62 -11.42
C LYS A 407 -12.86 11.37 -9.96
N ILE A 408 -13.54 12.35 -9.37
CA ILE A 408 -14.00 12.33 -8.00
C ILE A 408 -15.41 11.74 -7.98
N VAL A 409 -15.62 10.75 -7.11
CA VAL A 409 -16.94 10.23 -6.74
C VAL A 409 -17.16 10.50 -5.26
N LEU A 410 -18.31 11.08 -4.94
CA LEU A 410 -18.66 11.50 -3.59
C LEU A 410 -19.69 10.53 -3.00
N TYR A 411 -19.57 10.28 -1.69
CA TYR A 411 -20.54 9.48 -0.94
C TYR A 411 -20.87 10.14 0.41
N SER A 412 -22.14 10.01 0.80
CA SER A 412 -22.66 10.40 2.12
C SER A 412 -23.15 9.18 2.86
N GLY A 413 -22.74 9.09 4.11
CA GLY A 413 -23.23 8.11 5.06
C GLY A 413 -24.28 8.70 6.01
N THR A 414 -24.46 8.00 7.12
CA THR A 414 -25.11 8.52 8.33
C THR A 414 -24.08 9.26 9.18
N THR A 415 -24.47 9.65 10.38
CA THR A 415 -23.54 10.21 11.38
C THR A 415 -22.48 9.21 11.85
N THR A 416 -22.67 7.90 11.70
CA THR A 416 -21.73 6.90 12.26
C THR A 416 -21.32 5.80 11.29
N SER A 417 -21.91 5.74 10.09
CA SER A 417 -21.61 4.70 9.12
C SER A 417 -21.62 5.25 7.69
N ILE A 418 -20.69 4.78 6.85
CA ILE A 418 -20.72 5.00 5.41
C ILE A 418 -20.49 3.67 4.68
N SER A 419 -21.18 3.47 3.56
CA SER A 419 -21.07 2.27 2.73
C SER A 419 -20.76 2.66 1.30
N ILE A 420 -19.73 2.04 0.72
CA ILE A 420 -19.21 2.33 -0.61
C ILE A 420 -19.23 1.03 -1.42
N PRO A 421 -19.81 1.00 -2.63
CA PRO A 421 -19.83 -0.20 -3.45
C PRO A 421 -18.42 -0.70 -3.76
N VAL A 422 -18.18 -2.00 -3.62
CA VAL A 422 -16.89 -2.64 -3.92
C VAL A 422 -16.49 -2.43 -5.38
N LYS A 423 -17.48 -2.45 -6.30
CA LYS A 423 -17.28 -2.13 -7.72
C LYS A 423 -16.71 -0.72 -7.93
N ASP A 424 -17.00 0.24 -7.05
CA ASP A 424 -16.45 1.59 -7.20
C ASP A 424 -15.01 1.64 -6.68
N LEU A 425 -14.69 0.87 -5.64
CA LEU A 425 -13.34 0.76 -5.08
C LEU A 425 -12.38 0.03 -6.01
N PHE A 426 -12.77 -1.12 -6.56
CA PHE A 426 -11.90 -1.97 -7.37
C PHE A 426 -12.22 -1.88 -8.88
N GLY A 427 -13.41 -1.45 -9.28
CA GLY A 427 -13.80 -1.33 -10.69
C GLY A 427 -14.19 -2.70 -11.23
N ASP A 428 -13.70 -3.01 -12.42
CA ASP A 428 -13.93 -4.28 -13.11
C ASP A 428 -12.62 -5.07 -13.27
N PRO A 429 -11.97 -5.51 -12.17
CA PRO A 429 -10.75 -6.29 -12.23
C PRO A 429 -10.99 -7.64 -12.93
N GLN A 430 -9.97 -8.12 -13.61
CA GLN A 430 -9.96 -9.42 -14.25
C GLN A 430 -9.45 -10.50 -13.29
N ILE A 431 -9.86 -11.75 -13.50
CA ILE A 431 -9.27 -12.87 -12.77
C ILE A 431 -7.77 -12.90 -13.07
N GLY A 432 -6.96 -13.01 -12.02
CA GLY A 432 -5.50 -12.87 -12.09
C GLY A 432 -4.98 -11.46 -11.77
N ASP A 433 -5.85 -10.45 -11.69
CA ASP A 433 -5.44 -9.11 -11.28
C ASP A 433 -5.09 -9.04 -9.80
N THR A 434 -4.20 -8.13 -9.47
CA THR A 434 -3.84 -7.81 -8.08
C THR A 434 -4.95 -7.01 -7.44
N ILE A 435 -5.36 -7.39 -6.24
CA ILE A 435 -6.28 -6.63 -5.42
C ILE A 435 -5.53 -6.26 -4.15
N GLY A 436 -5.41 -4.95 -3.90
CA GLY A 436 -4.71 -4.41 -2.75
C GLY A 436 -5.49 -3.25 -2.13
N MET A 437 -5.55 -3.18 -0.81
CA MET A 437 -6.08 -2.04 -0.07
C MET A 437 -5.22 -1.79 1.16
N TRP A 438 -4.63 -0.61 1.21
CA TRP A 438 -3.87 -0.13 2.35
C TRP A 438 -4.70 0.89 3.10
N PHE A 439 -4.73 0.73 4.42
CA PHE A 439 -5.21 1.75 5.31
C PHE A 439 -4.08 2.72 5.57
N TYR A 440 -4.05 3.86 4.88
CA TYR A 440 -2.86 4.70 4.81
C TYR A 440 -2.71 5.62 6.03
N SER A 441 -3.81 6.26 6.45
CA SER A 441 -3.77 7.18 7.59
C SER A 441 -5.08 7.19 8.37
N LEU A 442 -4.97 7.52 9.66
CA LEU A 442 -6.08 7.77 10.57
C LEU A 442 -5.76 8.99 11.43
N ASP A 443 -6.70 9.90 11.56
CA ASP A 443 -6.58 11.10 12.38
C ASP A 443 -7.92 11.45 13.03
N GLY A 444 -7.89 11.89 14.29
CA GLY A 444 -9.08 12.23 15.07
C GLY A 444 -9.94 11.08 15.60
N TRP A 445 -9.72 9.83 15.17
CA TRP A 445 -10.43 8.63 15.64
C TRP A 445 -9.47 7.57 16.18
N ASN A 446 -9.89 6.78 17.17
CA ASN A 446 -9.10 5.66 17.69
C ASN A 446 -9.32 4.37 16.89
N ARG A 447 -8.25 3.76 16.39
CA ARG A 447 -8.38 2.54 15.59
C ARG A 447 -9.07 1.36 16.30
N GLU A 448 -8.75 1.15 17.58
CA GLU A 448 -9.17 -0.05 18.32
C GLU A 448 -10.59 0.08 18.88
N GLU A 449 -10.95 1.30 19.31
CA GLU A 449 -12.20 1.57 20.03
C GLU A 449 -13.30 2.10 19.10
N ASP A 450 -12.92 2.94 18.13
CA ASP A 450 -13.84 3.81 17.41
C ASP A 450 -14.13 3.33 15.99
N VAL A 451 -13.18 2.67 15.34
CA VAL A 451 -13.23 2.39 13.90
C VAL A 451 -13.48 0.91 13.61
N LYS A 452 -14.59 0.61 12.93
CA LYS A 452 -14.87 -0.72 12.40
C LYS A 452 -14.94 -0.69 10.88
N ILE A 453 -14.10 -1.50 10.23
CA ILE A 453 -14.04 -1.67 8.78
C ILE A 453 -14.49 -3.09 8.42
N GLU A 454 -15.42 -3.22 7.47
CA GLU A 454 -15.90 -4.53 7.02
C GLU A 454 -16.29 -4.53 5.54
N PHE A 455 -16.17 -5.67 4.88
CA PHE A 455 -16.81 -5.92 3.59
C PHE A 455 -18.10 -6.70 3.80
N ILE A 456 -19.24 -6.09 3.46
CA ILE A 456 -20.53 -6.78 3.40
C ILE A 456 -20.55 -7.60 2.12
N HIS A 457 -20.67 -8.92 2.29
CA HIS A 457 -20.20 -9.95 1.34
C HIS A 457 -18.67 -9.96 1.26
N ASP A 458 -18.07 -10.66 2.24
CA ASP A 458 -16.64 -10.81 2.48
C ASP A 458 -15.85 -11.04 1.18
N LEU A 459 -14.69 -10.40 0.99
CA LEU A 459 -13.85 -10.57 -0.20
C LEU A 459 -12.89 -11.76 -0.09
N LYS A 460 -12.71 -12.33 1.11
CA LYS A 460 -11.70 -13.38 1.36
C LYS A 460 -11.83 -14.58 0.42
N TRP A 461 -13.06 -15.01 0.10
CA TRP A 461 -13.31 -16.16 -0.80
C TRP A 461 -12.99 -15.87 -2.29
N ALA A 462 -12.92 -14.59 -2.67
CA ALA A 462 -12.58 -14.17 -4.03
C ALA A 462 -11.08 -14.01 -4.24
N LEU A 463 -10.29 -13.99 -3.17
CA LEU A 463 -8.84 -13.77 -3.21
C LEU A 463 -8.07 -15.09 -3.10
N LYS A 464 -6.95 -15.15 -3.79
CA LYS A 464 -5.91 -16.18 -3.68
C LYS A 464 -4.60 -15.52 -3.28
N PRO A 465 -3.65 -16.27 -2.69
CA PRO A 465 -2.29 -15.78 -2.50
C PRO A 465 -1.75 -15.22 -3.81
N ARG A 466 -1.18 -14.02 -3.74
CA ARG A 466 -0.39 -13.47 -4.83
C ARG A 466 1.00 -14.05 -4.78
N LEU A 467 1.47 -14.50 -5.94
CA LEU A 467 2.80 -15.05 -6.10
C LEU A 467 3.77 -13.91 -6.42
N ASP A 468 4.58 -13.53 -5.43
CA ASP A 468 5.60 -12.51 -5.56
C ASP A 468 7.00 -13.15 -5.55
N THR A 469 7.97 -12.50 -6.19
CA THR A 469 9.37 -12.95 -6.11
C THR A 469 9.99 -12.47 -4.82
N THR A 470 10.70 -13.37 -4.14
CA THR A 470 11.53 -13.10 -2.96
C THR A 470 12.94 -13.59 -3.19
N ILE A 471 13.92 -12.84 -2.70
CA ILE A 471 15.33 -13.25 -2.69
C ILE A 471 15.77 -13.36 -1.23
N ILE A 472 16.34 -14.50 -0.87
CA ILE A 472 16.96 -14.71 0.43
C ILE A 472 18.46 -14.88 0.20
N ARG A 473 19.25 -14.03 0.88
CA ARG A 473 20.70 -14.10 0.90
C ARG A 473 21.15 -14.46 2.30
N LEU A 474 22.07 -15.43 2.39
CA LEU A 474 22.64 -15.89 3.64
C LEU A 474 24.15 -15.73 3.56
N HIS A 475 24.72 -15.02 4.53
CA HIS A 475 26.15 -15.02 4.78
C HIS A 475 26.44 -15.86 6.02
N VAL A 476 27.48 -16.69 5.99
CA VAL A 476 27.97 -17.46 7.13
C VAL A 476 29.46 -17.24 7.24
N TRP A 477 29.98 -17.01 8.44
CA TRP A 477 31.40 -16.77 8.68
C TRP A 477 31.87 -17.34 10.02
N ASP A 478 33.18 -17.52 10.16
CA ASP A 478 33.76 -17.99 11.41
C ASP A 478 33.81 -16.87 12.45
N GLU A 479 33.58 -17.23 13.72
CA GLU A 479 33.94 -16.37 14.85
C GLU A 479 35.47 -16.12 14.84
N PRO A 480 35.94 -14.89 15.15
CA PRO A 480 37.36 -14.57 15.25
C PRO A 480 38.18 -15.46 16.20
#